data_AF-A0A349PL50-F1
#
_entry.id   AF-A0A349PL50-F1
#
_cell.length_a   1.000
_cell.length_b   1.000
_cell.length_c   1.000
_cell.angle_alpha   90.00
_cell.angle_beta   90.00
_cell.angle_gamma   90.00
#
_symmetry.space_group_name_H-M   'P 1'
#
loop_
_entity.id
_entity.type
_entity.pdbx_description
1 polymer ?
#
loop_
_entity_poly.entity_id
_entity_poly.type
_entity_poly.pdbx_seq_one_letter_code
_entity_poly.pdbx_strand_id
1 'polypeptide(L)'
;MNLGKKGIEEIKVFQRGGADEQLSKNFHLSEFTCKCGKCRNQLIGMKMISLLQQVREKMGVPLYIKSAYRCPTHNANVGGVTNSRHTYGDAIDVSISNLDWHELVKVAKEVGFTGIGYGQDRGFIHLDTWTTREWDY
;
A
#
# COMPACT_ATOMS: atom_id res chain seq x y z
N MET A 1 -29.57 -11.00 -4.59
CA MET A 1 -28.31 -10.33 -4.98
C MET A 1 -27.47 -10.15 -3.73
N ASN A 2 -26.55 -11.06 -3.45
CA ASN A 2 -25.63 -10.93 -2.34
C ASN A 2 -24.45 -10.07 -2.79
N LEU A 3 -24.42 -8.81 -2.37
CA LEU A 3 -23.19 -8.01 -2.37
C LEU A 3 -22.23 -8.72 -1.41
N GLY A 4 -21.35 -9.55 -1.97
CA GLY A 4 -20.36 -10.30 -1.22
C GLY A 4 -19.64 -9.36 -0.26
N LYS A 5 -19.65 -9.70 1.02
CA LYS A 5 -18.84 -9.01 2.03
C LYS A 5 -17.38 -9.14 1.61
N LYS A 6 -16.86 -8.16 0.86
CA LYS A 6 -15.41 -7.97 0.66
C LYS A 6 -14.80 -7.98 2.06
N GLY A 7 -14.02 -9.01 2.37
CA GLY A 7 -13.48 -9.23 3.70
C GLY A 7 -12.85 -7.96 4.24
N ILE A 8 -13.26 -7.59 5.46
CA ILE A 8 -12.70 -6.45 6.21
C ILE A 8 -11.18 -6.57 6.23
N GLU A 9 -10.49 -5.47 5.92
CA GLU A 9 -9.04 -5.40 6.06
C GLU A 9 -8.68 -5.52 7.55
N GLU A 10 -7.88 -6.52 7.92
CA GLU A 10 -7.32 -6.62 9.27
C GLU A 10 -6.19 -5.60 9.41
N ILE A 11 -6.43 -4.53 10.16
CA ILE A 11 -5.42 -3.52 10.46
C ILE A 11 -4.69 -3.91 11.75
N LYS A 12 -3.39 -4.19 11.64
CA LYS A 12 -2.51 -4.31 12.80
C LYS A 12 -1.87 -2.97 13.13
N VAL A 13 -1.66 -2.73 14.43
CA VAL A 13 -0.99 -1.53 14.93
C VAL A 13 0.38 -1.93 15.46
N PHE A 14 1.43 -1.46 14.79
CA PHE A 14 2.81 -1.60 15.23
C PHE A 14 3.28 -0.31 15.91
N GLN A 15 4.32 -0.44 16.74
CA GLN A 15 4.94 0.68 17.44
C GLN A 15 6.26 1.04 16.78
N ARG A 16 6.46 2.34 16.47
CA ARG A 16 7.76 2.85 16.02
C ARG A 16 8.83 2.56 17.05
N GLY A 17 10.00 2.13 16.59
CA GLY A 17 11.11 1.72 17.44
C GLY A 17 10.99 0.29 17.99
N GLY A 18 9.93 -0.45 17.61
CA GLY A 18 9.85 -1.89 17.82
C GLY A 18 10.80 -2.67 16.91
N ALA A 19 10.77 -4.00 17.05
CA ALA A 19 11.53 -4.91 16.19
C ALA A 19 11.07 -4.78 14.72
N ASP A 20 12.00 -4.97 13.79
CA ASP A 20 11.67 -5.01 12.36
C ASP A 20 11.12 -6.40 11.98
N GLU A 21 9.81 -6.54 12.13
CA GLU A 21 9.11 -7.81 11.91
C GLU A 21 9.05 -8.19 10.42
N GLN A 22 9.29 -9.47 10.11
CA GLN A 22 9.02 -10.04 8.79
C GLN A 22 7.51 -10.15 8.59
N LEU A 23 6.92 -9.31 7.73
CA LEU A 23 5.47 -9.29 7.49
C LEU A 23 5.04 -10.32 6.43
N SER A 24 5.92 -10.63 5.48
CA SER A 24 5.79 -11.73 4.52
C SER A 24 7.17 -12.08 3.95
N LYS A 25 7.25 -13.10 3.08
CA LYS A 25 8.50 -13.62 2.51
C LYS A 25 9.44 -12.53 1.99
N ASN A 26 8.90 -11.47 1.39
CA ASN A 26 9.67 -10.44 0.73
C ASN A 26 9.58 -9.05 1.39
N PHE A 27 8.86 -8.92 2.50
CA PHE A 27 8.51 -7.63 3.07
C PHE A 27 8.72 -7.59 4.58
N HIS A 28 9.38 -6.53 5.04
CA HIS A 28 9.63 -6.21 6.45
C HIS A 28 8.84 -4.99 6.89
N LEU A 29 8.55 -4.90 8.19
CA LEU A 29 7.80 -3.81 8.81
C LEU A 29 8.38 -2.44 8.47
N SER A 30 9.70 -2.31 8.50
CA SER A 30 10.44 -1.06 8.23
C SER A 30 10.03 -0.39 6.91
N GLU A 31 9.72 -1.18 5.88
CA GLU A 31 9.32 -0.69 4.55
C GLU A 31 7.96 0.03 4.55
N PHE A 32 7.08 -0.30 5.51
CA PHE A 32 5.72 0.25 5.62
C PHE A 32 5.60 1.32 6.70
N THR A 33 6.66 1.59 7.45
CA THR A 33 6.63 2.60 8.51
C THR A 33 6.42 3.99 7.90
N CYS A 34 5.59 4.80 8.57
CA CYS A 34 5.29 6.15 8.15
C CYS A 34 6.58 6.99 8.05
N LYS A 35 6.74 7.71 6.95
CA LYS A 35 7.98 8.47 6.68
C LYS A 35 8.09 9.78 7.47
N CYS A 36 7.12 10.10 8.31
CA CYS A 36 7.19 11.29 9.17
C CYS A 36 8.25 11.21 10.28
N GLY A 37 8.81 10.02 10.53
CA GLY A 37 9.87 9.79 11.50
C GLY A 37 9.45 9.82 12.97
N LYS A 38 8.27 10.36 13.30
CA LYS A 38 7.87 10.67 14.69
C LYS A 38 6.59 10.02 15.19
N CYS A 39 5.68 9.60 14.31
CA CYS A 39 4.42 9.01 14.78
C CYS A 39 4.69 7.65 15.43
N ARG A 40 4.04 7.41 16.57
CA ARG A 40 4.24 6.18 17.34
C ARG A 40 3.54 4.99 16.68
N ASN A 41 2.24 5.09 16.44
CA ASN A 41 1.46 4.02 15.82
C ASN A 41 1.74 3.93 14.32
N GLN A 42 1.93 2.70 13.82
CA GLN A 42 2.00 2.36 12.39
C GLN A 42 0.87 1.38 12.08
N LEU A 43 -0.09 1.80 11.27
CA LEU A 43 -1.25 0.97 10.91
C LEU A 43 -0.95 0.22 9.61
N ILE A 44 -1.08 -1.10 9.60
CA ILE A 44 -0.79 -1.90 8.42
C ILE A 44 -1.90 -2.92 8.20
N GLY A 45 -2.50 -2.87 7.01
CA GLY A 45 -3.43 -3.88 6.53
C GLY A 45 -2.72 -5.17 6.14
N MET A 46 -3.02 -6.26 6.84
CA MET A 46 -2.34 -7.53 6.61
C MET A 46 -2.79 -8.23 5.32
N LYS A 47 -4.02 -7.98 4.86
CA LYS A 47 -4.46 -8.46 3.55
C LYS A 47 -3.73 -7.69 2.45
N MET A 48 -3.55 -6.37 2.58
CA MET A 48 -2.71 -5.60 1.66
C MET A 48 -1.29 -6.18 1.54
N ILE A 49 -0.65 -6.55 2.66
CA ILE A 49 0.66 -7.22 2.64
C ILE A 49 0.61 -8.54 1.85
N SER A 50 -0.39 -9.37 2.10
CA SER A 50 -0.58 -10.65 1.40
C SER A 50 -0.79 -10.45 -0.11
N LEU A 51 -1.56 -9.45 -0.52
CA LEU A 51 -1.74 -9.12 -1.94
C LEU A 51 -0.44 -8.63 -2.56
N LEU A 52 0.29 -7.74 -1.88
CA LEU A 52 1.56 -7.23 -2.36
C LEU A 52 2.62 -8.32 -2.52
N GLN A 53 2.63 -9.30 -1.62
CA GLN A 53 3.47 -10.50 -1.71
C GLN A 53 3.16 -11.30 -2.98
N GLN A 54 1.89 -11.45 -3.35
CA GLN A 54 1.49 -12.12 -4.60
C GLN A 54 1.87 -11.31 -5.83
N VAL A 55 1.75 -9.96 -5.79
CA VAL A 55 2.23 -9.10 -6.89
C VAL A 55 3.73 -9.33 -7.10
N ARG A 56 4.53 -9.30 -6.03
CA ARG A 56 5.98 -9.50 -6.14
C ARG A 56 6.35 -10.88 -6.70
N GLU A 57 5.62 -11.93 -6.33
CA GLU A 57 5.83 -13.28 -6.85
C GLU A 57 5.47 -13.42 -8.32
N LYS A 58 4.33 -12.85 -8.75
CA LYS A 58 3.88 -12.88 -10.14
C LYS A 58 4.77 -12.04 -11.06
N MET A 59 5.19 -10.87 -10.60
CA MET A 59 6.06 -9.96 -11.37
C MET A 59 7.50 -10.46 -11.47
N GLY A 60 7.96 -11.26 -10.51
CA GLY A 60 9.34 -11.78 -10.47
C GLY A 60 10.42 -10.71 -10.28
N VAL A 61 10.05 -9.47 -9.93
CA VAL A 61 10.96 -8.34 -9.71
C VAL A 61 10.72 -7.68 -8.35
N PRO A 62 11.71 -6.98 -7.76
CA PRO A 62 11.51 -6.23 -6.53
C PRO A 62 10.44 -5.14 -6.65
N LEU A 63 9.59 -5.04 -5.63
CA LEU A 63 8.67 -3.91 -5.44
C LEU A 63 9.25 -3.00 -4.36
N TYR A 64 9.34 -1.70 -4.64
CA TYR A 64 9.86 -0.71 -3.70
C TYR A 64 8.73 0.14 -3.13
N ILE A 65 8.63 0.16 -1.80
CA ILE A 65 7.59 0.90 -1.09
C ILE A 65 7.94 2.39 -1.00
N LYS A 66 7.20 3.22 -1.75
CA LYS A 66 7.35 4.67 -1.72
C LYS A 66 6.60 5.30 -0.54
N SER A 67 5.43 4.78 -0.18
CA SER A 67 4.67 5.21 0.98
C SER A 67 3.63 4.16 1.34
N ALA A 68 3.45 3.86 2.62
CA ALA A 68 2.38 3.01 3.12
C ALA A 68 1.48 3.82 4.07
N TYR A 69 1.49 3.51 5.37
CA TYR A 69 0.77 4.31 6.35
C TYR A 69 1.29 5.75 6.41
N ARG A 70 0.35 6.71 6.42
CA ARG A 70 0.63 8.12 6.73
C ARG A 70 -0.18 8.52 7.95
N CYS A 71 0.49 8.96 9.01
CA CYS A 71 -0.23 9.59 10.11
C CYS A 71 -0.90 10.89 9.62
N PRO A 72 -1.97 11.39 10.28
CA PRO A 72 -2.71 12.56 9.80
C PRO A 72 -1.82 13.78 9.53
N THR A 73 -0.86 14.06 10.42
CA THR A 73 0.12 15.14 10.24
C THR A 73 0.98 14.94 8.99
N HIS A 74 1.46 13.71 8.75
CA HIS A 74 2.25 13.43 7.56
C HIS A 74 1.43 13.58 6.28
N ASN A 75 0.21 13.03 6.28
CA ASN A 75 -0.72 13.14 5.16
C ASN A 75 -0.98 14.60 4.79
N ALA A 76 -1.26 15.46 5.78
CA ALA A 76 -1.42 16.90 5.55
C ALA A 76 -0.15 17.56 4.99
N ASN A 77 1.02 17.24 5.54
CA ASN A 77 2.29 17.83 5.10
C ASN A 77 2.66 17.50 3.64
N VAL A 78 2.21 16.36 3.13
CA VAL A 78 2.46 15.95 1.73
C VAL A 78 1.29 16.29 0.80
N GLY A 79 0.32 17.10 1.25
CA GLY A 79 -0.85 17.49 0.45
C GLY A 79 -1.87 16.38 0.23
N GLY A 80 -1.90 15.36 1.10
CA GLY A 80 -2.85 14.26 1.01
C GLY A 80 -4.29 14.70 1.26
N VAL A 81 -5.22 14.09 0.53
CA VAL A 81 -6.66 14.40 0.60
C VAL A 81 -7.30 13.94 1.91
N THR A 82 -8.44 14.54 2.24
CA THR A 82 -9.36 14.03 3.27
C THR A 82 -9.79 12.59 2.92
N ASN A 83 -9.85 11.71 3.92
CA ASN A 83 -10.14 10.28 3.75
C ASN A 83 -9.13 9.50 2.90
N SER A 84 -7.89 9.98 2.80
CA SER A 84 -6.77 9.24 2.19
C SER A 84 -6.64 7.83 2.77
N ARG A 85 -6.61 6.81 1.92
CA ARG A 85 -6.48 5.41 2.37
C ARG A 85 -5.17 5.14 3.11
N HIS A 86 -4.12 5.92 2.85
CA HIS A 86 -2.88 5.84 3.63
C HIS A 86 -3.10 6.12 5.13
N THR A 87 -4.10 6.92 5.52
CA THR A 87 -4.37 7.20 6.93
C THR A 87 -5.11 6.07 7.65
N TYR A 88 -5.65 5.11 6.89
CA TYR A 88 -6.33 3.92 7.40
C TYR A 88 -5.43 2.67 7.41
N GLY A 89 -4.22 2.77 6.85
CA GLY A 89 -3.24 1.67 6.83
C GLY A 89 -3.45 0.65 5.72
N ASP A 90 -4.33 0.93 4.76
CA ASP A 90 -4.73 0.00 3.70
C ASP A 90 -4.44 0.51 2.28
N ALA A 91 -3.49 1.45 2.15
CA ALA A 91 -2.97 1.89 0.87
C ALA A 91 -1.44 1.91 0.82
N ILE A 92 -0.94 1.74 -0.40
CA ILE A 92 0.48 1.64 -0.70
C ILE A 92 0.80 2.34 -2.03
N ASP A 93 1.85 3.16 -2.03
CA ASP A 93 2.48 3.67 -3.24
C ASP A 93 3.70 2.79 -3.53
N VAL A 94 3.72 2.16 -4.70
CA VAL A 94 4.72 1.17 -5.10
C VAL A 94 5.44 1.61 -6.37
N SER A 95 6.73 1.30 -6.45
CA SER A 95 7.55 1.47 -7.67
C SER A 95 8.30 0.20 -8.03
N ILE A 96 8.67 0.06 -9.31
CA ILE A 96 9.40 -1.09 -9.86
C ILE A 96 10.63 -0.62 -10.65
N SER A 97 11.65 -1.46 -10.74
CA SER A 97 12.93 -1.10 -11.38
C SER A 97 12.88 -1.09 -12.91
N ASN A 98 12.01 -1.90 -13.53
CA ASN A 98 11.91 -2.07 -14.98
C ASN A 98 10.82 -1.19 -15.64
N LEU A 99 10.14 -0.33 -14.86
CA LEU A 99 9.13 0.65 -15.30
C LEU A 99 7.97 0.09 -16.15
N ASP A 100 7.73 -1.23 -16.15
CA ASP A 100 6.52 -1.80 -16.77
C ASP A 100 5.30 -1.62 -15.85
N TRP A 101 4.83 -0.38 -15.78
CA TRP A 101 3.70 0.01 -14.94
C TRP A 101 2.39 -0.66 -15.36
N HIS A 102 2.26 -1.04 -16.64
CA HIS A 102 1.07 -1.71 -17.16
C HIS A 102 0.97 -3.12 -16.59
N GLU A 103 2.06 -3.90 -16.61
CA GLU A 103 2.06 -5.23 -16.03
C GLU A 103 1.86 -5.17 -14.50
N LEU A 104 2.47 -4.19 -13.81
CA LEU A 104 2.22 -3.99 -12.37
C LEU A 104 0.73 -3.79 -12.07
N VAL A 105 0.06 -2.91 -12.80
CA VAL A 105 -1.36 -2.60 -12.58
C VAL A 105 -2.24 -3.81 -12.91
N LYS A 106 -1.96 -4.50 -14.02
CA LYS A 106 -2.67 -5.72 -14.41
C LYS A 106 -2.57 -6.78 -13.31
N VAL A 107 -1.35 -7.10 -12.86
CA VAL A 107 -1.11 -8.07 -11.79
C VAL A 107 -1.76 -7.63 -10.48
N ALA A 108 -1.69 -6.34 -10.12
CA ALA A 108 -2.33 -5.82 -8.92
C ALA A 108 -3.86 -6.03 -8.95
N LYS A 109 -4.50 -5.77 -10.09
CA LYS A 109 -5.94 -6.04 -10.27
C LYS A 109 -6.25 -7.54 -10.18
N GLU A 110 -5.43 -8.39 -10.81
CA GLU A 110 -5.60 -9.86 -10.77
C GLU A 110 -5.58 -10.42 -9.35
N VAL A 111 -4.70 -9.92 -8.48
CA VAL A 111 -4.62 -10.40 -7.09
C VAL A 111 -5.68 -9.77 -6.18
N GLY A 112 -6.39 -8.74 -6.64
CA GLY A 112 -7.55 -8.18 -5.94
C GLY A 112 -7.37 -6.79 -5.33
N PHE A 113 -6.36 -6.01 -5.75
CA PHE A 113 -6.39 -4.56 -5.51
C PHE A 113 -7.52 -3.92 -6.32
N THR A 114 -8.21 -2.95 -5.72
CA THR A 114 -9.42 -2.35 -6.32
C THR A 114 -9.33 -0.85 -6.48
N GLY A 115 -8.54 -0.15 -5.66
CA GLY A 115 -8.19 1.25 -5.89
C GLY A 115 -6.83 1.34 -6.58
N ILE A 116 -6.79 1.92 -7.78
CA ILE A 116 -5.56 2.11 -8.56
C ILE A 116 -5.39 3.60 -8.87
N GLY A 117 -4.28 4.19 -8.45
CA GLY A 117 -3.93 5.55 -8.82
C GLY A 117 -2.66 5.59 -9.68
N TYR A 118 -2.77 6.21 -10.85
CA TYR A 118 -1.72 6.31 -11.86
C TYR A 118 -0.83 7.53 -11.57
N GLY A 119 0.27 7.29 -10.86
CA GLY A 119 1.26 8.29 -10.47
C GLY A 119 2.63 8.09 -11.13
N GLN A 120 2.67 7.48 -12.33
CA GLN A 120 3.91 7.09 -13.00
C GLN A 120 4.84 8.28 -13.25
N ASP A 121 4.29 9.44 -13.60
CA ASP A 121 5.04 10.70 -13.77
C ASP A 121 5.67 11.19 -12.45
N ARG A 122 5.15 10.72 -11.32
CA ARG A 122 5.67 10.95 -9.97
C ARG A 122 6.45 9.74 -9.43
N GLY A 123 6.62 8.70 -10.26
CA GLY A 123 7.43 7.50 -9.97
C GLY A 123 6.75 6.45 -9.08
N PHE A 124 5.42 6.37 -9.05
CA PHE A 124 4.70 5.34 -8.29
C PHE A 124 3.35 4.93 -8.92
N ILE A 125 2.83 3.77 -8.50
CA ILE A 125 1.42 3.41 -8.63
C ILE A 125 0.84 3.31 -7.21
N HIS A 126 -0.28 3.97 -6.98
CA HIS A 126 -1.05 3.83 -5.75
C HIS A 126 -1.95 2.60 -5.85
N LEU A 127 -1.98 1.78 -4.80
CA LEU A 127 -2.83 0.60 -4.66
C LEU A 127 -3.56 0.59 -3.32
N ASP A 128 -4.85 0.23 -3.31
CA ASP A 128 -5.61 -0.09 -2.08
C ASP A 128 -6.76 -1.09 -2.31
N THR A 129 -7.37 -1.56 -1.22
CA THR A 129 -8.42 -2.61 -1.22
C THR A 129 -9.82 -2.08 -0.90
N TRP A 130 -10.05 -0.76 -0.89
CA TRP A 130 -11.27 -0.15 -0.36
C TRP A 130 -12.47 -0.23 -1.32
N THR A 131 -12.57 0.71 -2.26
CA THR A 131 -13.60 0.74 -3.31
C THR A 131 -12.95 0.54 -4.67
N THR A 132 -13.70 -0.02 -5.62
CA THR A 132 -13.24 -0.15 -7.00
C THR A 132 -13.22 1.22 -7.65
N ARG A 133 -12.02 1.72 -7.96
CA ARG A 133 -11.84 3.04 -8.57
C ARG A 133 -10.46 3.17 -9.20
N GLU A 134 -10.38 4.02 -10.21
CA GLU A 134 -9.13 4.34 -10.91
C GLU A 134 -9.05 5.86 -11.11
N TRP A 135 -7.85 6.45 -10.99
CA TRP A 135 -7.62 7.89 -11.17
C TRP A 135 -6.18 8.21 -11.56
N ASP A 136 -5.96 9.38 -12.16
CA ASP A 136 -4.63 9.92 -12.47
C ASP A 136 -4.22 10.97 -11.42
N TYR A 137 -2.91 11.10 -11.17
CA TYR A 137 -2.35 11.99 -10.12
C TYR A 137 -2.04 13.42 -10.57
#